data_AF-A0A5J9U2G7-F1
#
_entry.id   AF-A0A5J9U2G7-F1
#
_cell.length_a   1.000
_cell.length_b   1.000
_cell.length_c   1.000
_cell.angle_alpha   90.00
_cell.angle_beta   90.00
_cell.angle_gamma   90.00
#
_symmetry.space_group_name_H-M   'P 1'
#
loop_
_entity.id
_entity.type
_entity.pdbx_description
1 polymer ?
#
loop_
_entity_poly.entity_id
_entity_poly.type
_entity_poly.pdbx_seq_one_letter_code
_entity_poly.pdbx_strand_id
1 'polypeptide(L)'
;MATATLPFLVHDVGAFDHDDPHSQYSIASQTLVDETIEVLADYRCFETPQGWVLALDPVSLRTCLWRPEDGERIALPSMEKNLPLTCKCILSGKPGSSSTSCVVMVFDLHDFAYWVCPIGGNKWERHGYSLTIYDAKDQPKELHVARRHGMAAVGGKVYFELSGSQLGVVEFDPVTAEPNLIFMEVDMVDTPETMPMWSSYLVESCEELFLVVVFFRGENVHKVAEVVVYKMDFSVPAWRKVDRIGNDRVFLLGGHDIGISSFGASCAASACGLTGNCIYFLNHIALQENHSFPTVLSKCPTVLILLVFFF
;
A
#
# COMPACT_ATOMS: atom_id res chain seq x y z
N MET A 1 23.83 -6.15 -19.23
CA MET A 1 22.77 -6.62 -18.30
C MET A 1 21.55 -5.81 -18.62
N ALA A 2 20.43 -6.46 -18.93
CA ALA A 2 19.18 -5.77 -19.18
C ALA A 2 18.62 -5.33 -17.83
N THR A 3 18.66 -4.04 -17.54
CA THR A 3 17.94 -3.47 -16.40
C THR A 3 16.47 -3.82 -16.56
N ALA A 4 15.88 -4.55 -15.61
CA ALA A 4 14.47 -4.89 -15.64
C ALA A 4 13.63 -3.60 -15.74
N THR A 5 12.67 -3.57 -16.68
CA THR A 5 11.78 -2.43 -16.86
C THR A 5 10.74 -2.38 -15.74
N LEU A 6 10.70 -1.24 -15.05
CA LEU A 6 9.79 -0.93 -13.95
C LEU A 6 8.34 -0.79 -14.43
N PRO A 7 7.32 -1.13 -13.60
CA PRO A 7 7.38 -1.71 -12.26
C PRO A 7 7.56 -3.24 -12.30
N PHE A 8 8.09 -3.80 -11.21
CA PHE A 8 8.18 -5.24 -10.99
C PHE A 8 7.50 -5.66 -9.68
N LEU A 9 7.14 -6.93 -9.54
CA LEU A 9 6.67 -7.53 -8.30
C LEU A 9 7.83 -8.33 -7.70
N VAL A 10 8.07 -8.20 -6.41
CA VAL A 10 9.15 -8.95 -5.74
C VAL A 10 8.52 -10.02 -4.85
N HIS A 11 8.94 -11.25 -5.03
CA HIS A 11 8.67 -12.29 -4.07
C HIS A 11 9.86 -12.38 -3.10
N ASP A 12 9.65 -11.99 -1.85
CA ASP A 12 10.62 -12.15 -0.77
C ASP A 12 10.18 -13.34 0.08
N VAL A 13 10.97 -14.41 0.09
CA VAL A 13 10.64 -15.67 0.78
C VAL A 13 10.81 -15.54 2.30
N GLY A 14 11.34 -14.41 2.78
CA GLY A 14 11.67 -14.19 4.18
C GLY A 14 12.89 -15.00 4.61
N ALA A 15 13.54 -14.58 5.69
CA ALA A 15 14.83 -15.06 6.19
C ALA A 15 14.88 -16.53 6.67
N PHE A 16 13.94 -17.39 6.27
CA PHE A 16 13.95 -18.81 6.62
C PHE A 16 14.87 -19.65 5.72
N ASP A 17 15.24 -19.16 4.54
CA ASP A 17 16.25 -19.78 3.69
C ASP A 17 17.07 -18.70 2.98
N HIS A 18 18.34 -18.53 3.37
CA HIS A 18 19.26 -17.56 2.75
C HIS A 18 19.68 -17.94 1.31
N ASP A 19 19.25 -19.10 0.83
CA ASP A 19 19.68 -19.69 -0.46
C ASP A 19 18.64 -19.58 -1.58
N ASP A 20 17.40 -19.16 -1.32
CA ASP A 20 16.39 -18.97 -2.38
C ASP A 20 16.46 -17.54 -2.96
N PRO A 21 16.74 -17.38 -4.27
CA PRO A 21 16.85 -16.06 -4.89
C PRO A 21 15.51 -15.33 -4.87
N HIS A 22 15.56 -14.01 -4.67
CA HIS A 22 14.36 -13.17 -4.79
C HIS A 22 13.88 -13.22 -6.24
N SER A 23 12.68 -13.74 -6.48
CA SER A 23 12.10 -13.76 -7.81
C SER A 23 11.38 -12.45 -8.09
N GLN A 24 11.76 -11.77 -9.17
CA GLN A 24 11.13 -10.54 -9.63
C GLN A 24 10.24 -10.83 -10.84
N TYR A 25 9.09 -10.16 -10.94
CA TYR A 25 8.21 -10.24 -12.11
C TYR A 25 7.97 -8.85 -12.69
N SER A 26 8.49 -8.55 -13.87
CA SER A 26 8.20 -7.28 -14.53
C SER A 26 6.78 -7.29 -15.10
N ILE A 27 5.97 -6.31 -14.71
CA ILE A 27 4.61 -6.16 -15.22
C ILE A 27 4.63 -5.71 -16.70
N ALA A 28 5.59 -4.86 -17.05
CA ALA A 28 5.74 -4.30 -18.39
C ALA A 28 6.12 -5.37 -19.42
N SER A 29 7.12 -6.20 -19.13
CA SER A 29 7.55 -7.26 -20.04
C SER A 29 6.84 -8.60 -19.82
N GLN A 30 6.08 -8.75 -18.73
CA GLN A 30 5.44 -10.01 -18.33
C GLN A 30 6.44 -11.17 -18.19
N THR A 31 7.63 -10.88 -17.65
CA THR A 31 8.71 -11.85 -17.51
C THR A 31 9.18 -11.97 -16.07
N LEU A 32 9.53 -13.20 -15.68
CA LEU A 32 10.26 -13.47 -14.45
C LEU A 32 11.75 -13.15 -14.64
N VAL A 33 12.34 -12.52 -13.63
CA VAL A 33 13.76 -12.18 -13.54
C VAL A 33 14.26 -12.71 -12.20
N ASP A 34 15.17 -13.68 -12.25
CA ASP A 34 15.87 -14.22 -11.07
C ASP A 34 17.18 -13.46 -10.85
N GLU A 35 17.07 -12.18 -10.49
CA GLU A 35 18.21 -11.36 -10.08
C GLU A 35 18.04 -10.94 -8.61
N THR A 36 19.09 -11.09 -7.81
CA THR A 36 19.08 -10.62 -6.43
C THR A 36 19.30 -9.11 -6.41
N ILE A 37 18.39 -8.37 -5.79
CA ILE A 37 18.64 -6.96 -5.47
C ILE A 37 19.46 -6.96 -4.18
N GLU A 38 20.75 -6.63 -4.27
CA GLU A 38 21.68 -6.67 -3.13
C GLU A 38 21.14 -5.91 -1.90
N VAL A 39 20.41 -4.81 -2.13
CA VAL A 39 19.78 -4.03 -1.04
C VAL A 39 18.71 -4.82 -0.28
N LEU A 40 17.97 -5.71 -0.96
CA LEU A 40 16.90 -6.51 -0.33
C LEU A 40 17.45 -7.71 0.45
N ALA A 41 18.69 -8.16 0.19
CA ALA A 41 19.24 -9.36 0.80
C ALA A 41 19.57 -9.18 2.30
N ASP A 42 20.04 -8.00 2.68
CA ASP A 42 20.49 -7.70 4.05
C ASP A 42 19.47 -6.89 4.88
N TYR A 43 18.40 -6.39 4.23
CA TYR A 43 17.46 -5.45 4.83
C TYR A 43 16.04 -5.98 4.80
N ARG A 44 15.31 -5.72 5.88
CA ARG A 44 13.85 -5.81 5.87
C ARG A 44 13.28 -4.62 5.13
N CYS A 45 12.46 -4.89 4.12
CA CYS A 45 11.97 -3.87 3.21
C CYS A 45 10.46 -3.71 3.31
N PHE A 46 9.98 -2.47 3.29
CA PHE A 46 8.57 -2.12 3.31
C PHE A 46 8.28 -1.12 2.20
N GLU A 47 7.42 -1.49 1.26
CA GLU A 47 7.01 -0.66 0.14
C GLU A 47 6.14 0.52 0.59
N THR A 48 6.17 1.59 -0.21
CA THR A 48 5.27 2.73 -0.04
C THR A 48 4.53 3.01 -1.36
N PRO A 49 3.27 3.49 -1.33
CA PRO A 49 2.55 3.92 -2.53
C PRO A 49 3.27 4.96 -3.39
N GLN A 50 4.21 5.70 -2.79
CA GLN A 50 4.97 6.78 -3.41
C GLN A 50 6.22 6.31 -4.18
N GLY A 51 6.44 5.00 -4.34
CA GLY A 51 7.59 4.45 -5.09
C GLY A 51 8.90 4.37 -4.30
N TRP A 52 8.86 4.61 -2.99
CA TRP A 52 10.00 4.42 -2.09
C TRP A 52 9.89 3.12 -1.30
N VAL A 53 11.03 2.60 -0.85
CA VAL A 53 11.14 1.46 0.04
C VAL A 53 11.81 1.87 1.33
N LEU A 54 11.15 1.62 2.47
CA LEU A 54 11.80 1.70 3.77
C LEU A 54 12.64 0.44 3.98
N ALA A 55 13.96 0.60 4.05
CA ALA A 55 14.90 -0.48 4.35
C ALA A 55 15.35 -0.38 5.81
N LEU A 56 15.24 -1.48 6.55
CA LEU A 56 15.64 -1.64 7.96
C LEU A 56 16.66 -2.77 8.08
N ASP A 57 17.87 -2.45 8.56
CA ASP A 57 18.87 -3.45 8.92
C ASP A 57 18.44 -4.12 10.24
N PRO A 58 18.14 -5.43 10.27
CA PRO A 58 17.63 -6.09 11.46
C PRO A 58 18.65 -6.20 12.60
N VAL A 59 19.95 -6.05 12.31
CA VAL A 59 21.05 -6.14 13.28
C VAL A 59 21.39 -4.76 13.84
N SER A 60 21.66 -3.79 12.97
CA SER A 60 22.06 -2.44 13.41
C SER A 60 20.89 -1.49 13.67
N LEU A 61 19.68 -1.89 13.29
CA LEU A 61 18.44 -1.08 13.36
C LEU A 61 18.52 0.25 12.60
N ARG A 62 19.51 0.40 11.72
CA ARG A 62 19.60 1.56 10.83
C ARG A 62 18.49 1.50 9.79
N THR A 63 17.88 2.65 9.52
CA THR A 63 16.83 2.78 8.52
C THR A 63 17.20 3.76 7.43
N CYS A 64 16.68 3.55 6.24
CA CYS A 64 16.74 4.53 5.16
C CYS A 64 15.54 4.36 4.22
N LEU A 65 15.11 5.44 3.58
CA LEU A 65 14.30 5.33 2.37
C LEU A 65 15.24 5.12 1.20
N TRP A 66 14.89 4.18 0.34
CA TRP A 66 15.60 3.88 -0.89
C TRP A 66 14.62 4.04 -2.07
N ARG A 67 14.99 4.87 -3.06
CA ARG A 67 14.29 4.96 -4.34
C ARG A 67 14.99 4.02 -5.32
N PRO A 68 14.27 3.05 -5.89
CA PRO A 68 14.93 2.05 -6.74
C PRO A 68 15.17 2.50 -8.18
N GLU A 69 14.46 3.52 -8.65
CA GLU A 69 14.65 4.20 -9.95
C GLU A 69 16.11 4.54 -10.25
N ASP A 70 16.71 5.23 -9.30
CA ASP A 70 17.98 5.93 -9.42
C ASP A 70 18.95 5.55 -8.31
N GLY A 71 18.51 4.70 -7.36
CA GLY A 71 19.27 4.31 -6.19
C GLY A 71 19.36 5.39 -5.11
N GLU A 72 18.57 6.47 -5.20
CA GLU A 72 18.57 7.54 -4.21
C GLU A 72 18.30 6.99 -2.82
N ARG A 73 19.04 7.48 -1.82
CA ARG A 73 18.85 7.10 -0.42
C ARG A 73 18.70 8.31 0.46
N ILE A 74 17.71 8.26 1.34
CA ILE A 74 17.49 9.23 2.41
C ILE A 74 17.75 8.50 3.72
N ALA A 75 18.83 8.87 4.40
CA ALA A 75 19.14 8.32 5.71
C ALA A 75 18.07 8.73 6.72
N LEU A 76 17.59 7.75 7.50
CA LEU A 76 16.67 7.97 8.61
C LEU A 76 17.37 7.56 9.92
N PRO A 77 16.91 8.06 11.08
CA PRO A 77 17.41 7.65 12.38
C PRO A 77 17.31 6.12 12.58
N SER A 78 18.22 5.55 13.38
CA SER A 78 18.08 4.17 13.81
C SER A 78 16.84 4.00 14.68
N MET A 79 16.22 2.82 14.61
CA MET A 79 15.12 2.46 15.49
C MET A 79 15.64 1.90 16.82
N GLU A 80 14.84 2.02 17.88
CA GLU A 80 15.16 1.39 19.17
C GLU A 80 14.94 -0.13 19.17
N LYS A 81 14.00 -0.60 18.35
CA LYS A 81 13.61 -2.00 18.21
C LYS A 81 13.32 -2.31 16.75
N ASN A 82 13.35 -3.59 16.39
CA ASN A 82 12.96 -4.03 15.05
C ASN A 82 11.46 -3.79 14.82
N LEU A 83 11.06 -3.57 13.56
CA LEU A 83 9.65 -3.48 13.18
C LEU A 83 8.96 -4.86 13.32
N PRO A 84 7.63 -4.91 13.48
CA PRO A 84 6.86 -6.14 13.34
C PRO A 84 7.08 -6.83 11.99
N LEU A 85 6.75 -8.12 11.88
CA LEU A 85 6.92 -8.90 10.65
C LEU A 85 6.09 -8.31 9.50
N THR A 86 4.85 -7.96 9.78
CA THR A 86 3.88 -7.43 8.83
C THR A 86 3.55 -5.98 9.19
N CYS A 87 3.86 -5.06 8.29
CA CYS A 87 3.61 -3.64 8.46
C CYS A 87 3.09 -3.05 7.16
N LYS A 88 2.42 -1.89 7.26
CA LYS A 88 2.14 -1.04 6.11
C LYS A 88 2.96 0.24 6.23
N CYS A 89 3.76 0.55 5.22
CA CYS A 89 4.53 1.78 5.18
C CYS A 89 3.91 2.78 4.20
N ILE A 90 3.89 4.05 4.57
CA ILE A 90 3.37 5.13 3.74
C ILE A 90 4.12 6.43 4.02
N LEU A 91 4.34 7.22 2.97
CA LEU A 91 4.85 8.57 3.09
C LEU A 91 3.69 9.56 3.04
N SER A 92 3.69 10.58 3.91
CA SER A 92 2.65 11.62 3.89
C SER A 92 2.71 12.51 2.65
N GLY A 93 3.83 12.49 1.93
CA GLY A 93 4.04 13.22 0.69
C GLY A 93 5.29 12.75 -0.04
N LYS A 94 5.79 13.55 -0.98
CA LYS A 94 7.02 13.26 -1.73
C LYS A 94 8.25 13.77 -0.98
N PRO A 95 9.25 12.92 -0.71
CA PRO A 95 10.53 13.38 -0.17
C PRO A 95 11.17 14.43 -1.08
N GLY A 96 11.74 15.48 -0.50
CA GLY A 96 12.41 16.55 -1.24
C GLY A 96 11.51 17.63 -1.85
N SER A 97 10.17 17.52 -1.73
CA SER A 97 9.26 18.61 -2.10
C SER A 97 9.35 19.75 -1.09
N SER A 98 9.44 21.00 -1.57
CA SER A 98 9.64 22.20 -0.74
C SER A 98 8.39 22.66 0.02
N SER A 99 7.24 22.03 -0.16
CA SER A 99 5.94 22.54 0.30
C SER A 99 5.49 22.00 1.67
N THR A 100 5.96 20.83 2.10
CA THR A 100 5.56 20.19 3.37
C THR A 100 6.65 19.24 3.87
N SER A 101 6.85 19.17 5.19
CA SER A 101 7.71 18.14 5.80
C SER A 101 7.08 16.77 5.57
N CYS A 102 7.72 15.96 4.72
CA CYS A 102 7.29 14.59 4.47
C CYS A 102 7.55 13.74 5.72
N VAL A 103 6.57 12.92 6.12
CA VAL A 103 6.65 12.04 7.28
C VAL A 103 6.52 10.59 6.81
N VAL A 104 7.42 9.74 7.29
CA VAL A 104 7.36 8.29 7.10
C VAL A 104 6.49 7.72 8.22
N MET A 105 5.45 6.97 7.85
CA MET A 105 4.62 6.23 8.79
C MET A 105 4.75 4.73 8.55
N VAL A 106 4.81 3.96 9.62
CA VAL A 106 4.78 2.50 9.59
C VAL A 106 3.71 2.02 10.55
N PHE A 107 2.70 1.33 10.04
CA PHE A 107 1.62 0.78 10.86
C PHE A 107 1.87 -0.69 11.12
N ASP A 108 1.81 -1.11 12.38
CA ASP A 108 1.72 -2.52 12.74
C ASP A 108 0.38 -3.05 12.21
N LEU A 109 0.34 -4.30 11.69
CA LEU A 109 -0.89 -4.95 11.21
C LEU A 109 -1.54 -5.86 12.26
N HIS A 110 -0.92 -6.00 13.43
CA HIS A 110 -1.35 -6.87 14.53
C HIS A 110 -1.50 -6.15 15.88
N ASP A 111 -0.92 -4.96 16.04
CA ASP A 111 -1.04 -4.12 17.24
C ASP A 111 -1.68 -2.76 16.89
N PHE A 112 -2.29 -2.12 17.88
CA PHE A 112 -2.83 -0.76 17.74
C PHE A 112 -1.72 0.28 17.91
N ALA A 113 -0.66 0.14 17.12
CA ALA A 113 0.51 1.01 17.17
C ALA A 113 1.01 1.36 15.76
N TYR A 114 1.65 2.51 15.67
CA TYR A 114 2.39 2.93 14.48
C TYR A 114 3.63 3.73 14.88
N TRP A 115 4.58 3.80 13.96
CA TRP A 115 5.80 4.59 14.09
C TRP A 115 5.78 5.74 13.11
N VAL A 116 6.29 6.89 13.54
CA VAL A 116 6.45 8.08 12.69
C VAL A 116 7.90 8.55 12.71
N CYS A 117 8.37 9.00 11.56
CA CYS A 117 9.65 9.69 11.42
C CYS A 117 9.55 10.78 10.36
N PRO A 118 9.61 12.06 10.75
CA PRO A 118 9.76 13.16 9.80
C PRO A 118 11.07 13.02 9.02
N ILE A 119 11.05 13.26 7.71
CA ILE A 119 12.28 13.29 6.92
C ILE A 119 13.17 14.45 7.40
N GLY A 120 14.42 14.15 7.73
CA GLY A 120 15.34 15.08 8.38
C GLY A 120 15.18 15.15 9.92
N GLY A 121 14.25 14.40 10.49
CA GLY A 121 14.12 14.20 11.93
C GLY A 121 15.26 13.39 12.53
N ASN A 122 15.31 13.33 13.86
CA ASN A 122 16.42 12.70 14.61
C ASN A 122 16.04 11.42 15.36
N LYS A 123 14.77 11.03 15.37
CA LYS A 123 14.28 9.80 16.01
C LYS A 123 13.02 9.27 15.35
N TRP A 124 12.72 8.00 15.64
CA TRP A 124 11.42 7.39 15.41
C TRP A 124 10.58 7.53 16.69
N GLU A 125 9.30 7.86 16.53
CA GLU A 125 8.35 7.90 17.64
C GLU A 125 7.28 6.82 17.45
N ARG A 126 7.00 6.06 18.52
CA ARG A 126 5.94 5.05 18.53
C ARG A 126 4.70 5.62 19.19
N HIS A 127 3.57 5.54 18.51
CA HIS A 127 2.27 5.96 19.02
C HIS A 127 1.35 4.75 19.13
N GLY A 128 0.65 4.65 20.25
CA GLY A 128 -0.50 3.75 20.39
C GLY A 128 -1.79 4.50 20.07
N TYR A 129 -2.79 3.79 19.57
CA TYR A 129 -4.12 4.36 19.32
C TYR A 129 -5.21 3.44 19.84
N SER A 130 -6.39 4.01 20.06
CA SER A 130 -7.61 3.25 20.37
C SER A 130 -8.74 3.89 19.59
N LEU A 131 -9.34 3.11 18.69
CA LEU A 131 -10.48 3.54 17.87
C LEU A 131 -11.56 2.50 18.02
N THR A 132 -12.78 2.95 18.27
CA THR A 132 -13.92 2.07 18.49
C THR A 132 -15.03 2.46 17.54
N ILE A 133 -15.51 1.48 16.79
CA ILE A 133 -16.73 1.59 15.98
C ILE A 133 -17.82 0.72 16.60
N TYR A 134 -19.06 0.96 16.22
CA TYR A 134 -20.20 0.17 16.66
C TYR A 134 -20.69 -0.67 15.48
N ASP A 135 -20.89 -1.97 15.70
CA ASP A 135 -21.45 -2.84 14.67
C ASP A 135 -22.97 -2.66 14.52
N ALA A 136 -23.59 -3.39 13.59
CA ALA A 136 -25.04 -3.32 13.36
C ALA A 136 -25.90 -3.74 14.59
N LYS A 137 -25.28 -4.33 15.62
CA LYS A 137 -25.91 -4.70 16.90
C LYS A 137 -25.53 -3.75 18.04
N ASP A 138 -24.98 -2.58 17.69
CA ASP A 138 -24.53 -1.54 18.62
C ASP A 138 -23.45 -2.04 19.60
N GLN A 139 -22.65 -3.03 19.19
CA GLN A 139 -21.54 -3.54 20.00
C GLN A 139 -20.25 -2.82 19.65
N PRO A 140 -19.48 -2.36 20.65
CA PRO A 140 -18.20 -1.71 20.41
C PRO A 140 -17.21 -2.73 19.86
N LYS A 141 -16.51 -2.34 18.80
CA LYS A 141 -15.46 -3.11 18.17
C LYS A 141 -14.25 -2.22 17.94
N GLU A 142 -13.10 -2.66 18.44
CA GLU A 142 -11.85 -1.97 18.17
C GLU A 142 -11.53 -2.03 16.67
N LEU A 143 -11.20 -0.86 16.13
CA LEU A 143 -10.92 -0.65 14.73
C LEU A 143 -9.43 -0.47 14.54
N HIS A 144 -8.89 -1.31 13.67
CA HIS A 144 -7.48 -1.30 13.35
C HIS A 144 -7.26 -0.50 12.06
N VAL A 145 -6.44 0.57 12.12
CA VAL A 145 -6.28 1.54 11.02
C VAL A 145 -5.77 0.89 9.74
N ALA A 146 -4.66 0.15 9.80
CA ALA A 146 -4.01 -0.34 8.59
C ALA A 146 -4.48 -1.72 8.10
N ARG A 147 -5.11 -2.50 8.98
CA ARG A 147 -5.52 -3.88 8.70
C ARG A 147 -6.82 -3.85 7.92
N ARG A 148 -6.82 -4.40 6.70
CA ARG A 148 -7.92 -4.46 5.72
C ARG A 148 -8.29 -3.14 5.02
N HIS A 149 -7.82 -1.99 5.48
CA HIS A 149 -8.20 -0.71 4.92
C HIS A 149 -7.17 -0.21 3.90
N GLY A 150 -7.66 0.32 2.77
CA GLY A 150 -6.82 1.08 1.84
C GLY A 150 -6.25 2.31 2.52
N MET A 151 -5.02 2.68 2.16
CA MET A 151 -4.39 3.91 2.63
C MET A 151 -3.73 4.63 1.47
N ALA A 152 -3.88 5.96 1.42
CA ALA A 152 -3.23 6.82 0.44
C ALA A 152 -2.90 8.17 1.08
N ALA A 153 -1.85 8.82 0.61
CA ALA A 153 -1.45 10.12 1.12
C ALA A 153 -1.63 11.20 0.07
N VAL A 154 -2.36 12.26 0.40
CA VAL A 154 -2.64 13.39 -0.50
C VAL A 154 -2.42 14.69 0.25
N GLY A 155 -1.66 15.63 -0.35
CA GLY A 155 -1.47 16.96 0.23
C GLY A 155 -0.85 16.97 1.64
N GLY A 156 0.03 16.01 1.96
CA GLY A 156 0.66 15.93 3.29
C GLY A 156 -0.17 15.19 4.36
N LYS A 157 -1.34 14.66 4.01
CA LYS A 157 -2.24 13.93 4.92
C LYS A 157 -2.34 12.48 4.51
N VAL A 158 -2.51 11.58 5.48
CA VAL A 158 -2.73 10.15 5.21
C VAL A 158 -4.20 9.81 5.41
N TYR A 159 -4.85 9.34 4.37
CA TYR A 159 -6.24 8.91 4.37
C TYR A 159 -6.32 7.39 4.48
N PHE A 160 -7.28 6.90 5.25
CA PHE A 160 -7.57 5.47 5.34
C PHE A 160 -9.07 5.22 5.44
N GLU A 161 -9.50 4.11 4.88
CA GLU A 161 -10.91 3.73 4.87
C GLU A 161 -11.37 3.35 6.29
N LEU A 162 -12.62 3.72 6.61
CA LEU A 162 -13.34 3.22 7.77
C LEU A 162 -14.63 2.55 7.30
N SER A 163 -15.21 1.71 8.16
CA SER A 163 -16.55 1.17 7.89
C SER A 163 -17.61 2.27 7.97
N GLY A 164 -18.53 2.33 7.01
CA GLY A 164 -19.63 3.28 7.01
C GLY A 164 -19.27 4.58 6.28
N SER A 165 -19.92 5.70 6.61
CA SER A 165 -19.86 7.00 5.91
C SER A 165 -18.68 7.89 6.30
N GLN A 166 -17.52 7.32 6.61
CA GLN A 166 -16.38 8.10 7.12
C GLN A 166 -15.04 7.66 6.52
N LEU A 167 -14.12 8.62 6.43
CA LEU A 167 -12.69 8.37 6.25
C LEU A 167 -11.92 8.80 7.49
N GLY A 168 -10.90 8.01 7.83
CA GLY A 168 -9.90 8.41 8.79
C GLY A 168 -8.82 9.24 8.11
N VAL A 169 -8.34 10.27 8.80
CA VAL A 169 -7.28 11.15 8.31
C VAL A 169 -6.23 11.31 9.40
N VAL A 170 -4.96 11.10 9.04
CA VAL A 170 -3.81 11.52 9.84
C VAL A 170 -3.32 12.86 9.29
N GLU A 171 -3.44 13.89 10.10
CA GLU A 171 -2.83 15.19 9.87
C GLU A 171 -1.57 15.33 10.72
N PHE A 172 -0.64 16.17 10.32
CA PHE A 172 0.60 16.40 11.08
C PHE A 172 0.67 17.85 11.50
N ASP A 173 1.09 18.09 12.75
CA ASP A 173 1.41 19.44 13.18
C ASP A 173 2.54 20.02 12.31
N PRO A 174 2.40 21.23 11.75
CA PRO A 174 3.39 21.78 10.81
C PRO A 174 4.74 22.11 11.46
N VAL A 175 4.82 22.17 12.80
CA VAL A 175 6.03 22.50 13.55
C VAL A 175 6.66 21.26 14.16
N THR A 176 5.87 20.44 14.86
CA THR A 176 6.37 19.27 15.60
C THR A 176 6.31 17.99 14.76
N ALA A 177 5.54 17.98 13.67
CA ALA A 177 5.20 16.79 12.89
C ALA A 177 4.48 15.70 13.72
N GLU A 178 3.90 16.07 14.86
CA GLU A 178 3.09 15.15 15.67
C GLU A 178 1.82 14.75 14.91
N PRO A 179 1.48 13.45 14.87
CA PRO A 179 0.30 12.96 14.17
C PRO A 179 -0.97 13.23 14.97
N ASN A 180 -1.99 13.78 14.30
CA ASN A 180 -3.34 13.95 14.81
C ASN A 180 -4.30 13.11 13.98
N LEU A 181 -5.02 12.21 14.64
CA LEU A 181 -6.01 11.35 14.02
C LEU A 181 -7.38 12.00 14.09
N ILE A 182 -7.96 12.29 12.92
CA ILE A 182 -9.30 12.87 12.80
C ILE A 182 -10.16 12.03 11.86
N PHE A 183 -11.45 12.37 11.83
CA PHE A 183 -12.44 11.71 11.00
C PHE A 183 -13.13 12.72 10.10
N MET A 184 -13.44 12.29 8.88
CA MET A 184 -14.16 13.04 7.89
C MET A 184 -15.42 12.26 7.51
N GLU A 185 -16.59 12.87 7.67
CA GLU A 185 -17.83 12.34 7.07
C GLU A 185 -17.72 12.41 5.55
N VAL A 186 -18.08 11.33 4.89
CA VAL A 186 -18.02 11.17 3.44
C VAL A 186 -19.29 10.45 2.97
N ASP A 187 -19.91 10.99 1.93
CA ASP A 187 -20.96 10.26 1.20
C ASP A 187 -20.33 9.06 0.48
N MET A 188 -20.52 7.89 1.07
CA MET A 188 -19.89 6.64 0.65
C MET A 188 -20.62 5.98 -0.50
N VAL A 189 -19.90 5.11 -1.20
CA VAL A 189 -20.43 4.43 -2.39
C VAL A 189 -21.38 3.31 -1.98
N ASP A 190 -22.57 3.28 -2.59
CA ASP A 190 -23.50 2.18 -2.40
C ASP A 190 -22.91 0.89 -2.99
N THR A 191 -22.81 -0.15 -2.16
CA THR A 191 -22.43 -1.48 -2.62
C THR A 191 -23.68 -2.22 -3.09
N PRO A 192 -23.76 -2.72 -4.34
CA PRO A 192 -24.92 -3.44 -4.82
C PRO A 192 -25.18 -4.70 -3.97
N GLU A 193 -26.41 -4.89 -3.49
CA GLU A 193 -26.78 -6.10 -2.72
C GLU A 193 -26.54 -7.40 -3.50
N THR A 194 -26.54 -7.32 -4.83
CA THR A 194 -26.28 -8.44 -5.74
C THR A 194 -24.81 -8.85 -5.83
N MET A 195 -23.89 -8.06 -5.27
CA MET A 195 -22.45 -8.29 -5.29
C MET A 195 -21.86 -8.23 -3.86
N PRO A 196 -22.06 -9.29 -3.06
CA PRO A 196 -21.70 -9.30 -1.64
C PRO A 196 -20.18 -9.29 -1.40
N MET A 197 -19.38 -9.64 -2.40
CA MET A 197 -17.92 -9.70 -2.29
C MET A 197 -17.27 -8.60 -3.12
N TRP A 198 -16.46 -7.78 -2.44
CA TRP A 198 -15.70 -6.71 -3.05
C TRP A 198 -14.40 -6.45 -2.29
N SER A 199 -13.52 -5.68 -2.92
CA SER A 199 -12.33 -5.12 -2.30
C SER A 199 -12.19 -3.66 -2.67
N SER A 200 -11.72 -2.85 -1.72
CA SER A 200 -11.44 -1.44 -1.95
C SER A 200 -9.96 -1.12 -1.77
N TYR A 201 -9.55 -0.08 -2.50
CA TYR A 201 -8.20 0.45 -2.50
C TYR A 201 -8.28 1.97 -2.56
N LEU A 202 -7.51 2.64 -1.71
CA LEU A 202 -7.21 4.06 -1.88
C LEU A 202 -5.96 4.20 -2.72
N VAL A 203 -5.99 5.16 -3.65
CA VAL A 203 -4.87 5.48 -4.54
C VAL A 203 -4.71 6.99 -4.60
N GLU A 204 -3.49 7.48 -4.35
CA GLU A 204 -3.13 8.84 -4.73
C GLU A 204 -2.64 8.86 -6.18
N SER A 205 -3.12 9.83 -6.95
CA SER A 205 -2.61 10.12 -8.28
C SER A 205 -2.71 11.60 -8.59
N CYS A 206 -1.55 12.25 -8.73
CA CYS A 206 -1.44 13.66 -9.08
C CYS A 206 -2.13 14.61 -8.08
N GLU A 207 -1.91 14.38 -6.78
CA GLU A 207 -2.54 15.13 -5.67
C GLU A 207 -4.08 14.95 -5.58
N GLU A 208 -4.60 13.91 -6.21
CA GLU A 208 -6.02 13.55 -6.15
C GLU A 208 -6.19 12.18 -5.49
N LEU A 209 -7.21 12.05 -4.66
CA LEU A 209 -7.54 10.81 -3.97
C LEU A 209 -8.59 10.02 -4.76
N PHE A 210 -8.30 8.76 -5.03
CA PHE A 210 -9.20 7.83 -5.69
C PHE A 210 -9.56 6.65 -4.79
N LEU A 211 -10.79 6.17 -4.92
CA LEU A 211 -11.27 4.91 -4.38
C LEU A 211 -11.54 3.97 -5.56
N VAL A 212 -10.85 2.82 -5.57
CA VAL A 212 -11.13 1.76 -6.55
C VAL A 212 -11.85 0.63 -5.83
N VAL A 213 -13.03 0.26 -6.34
CA VAL A 213 -13.82 -0.87 -5.84
C VAL A 213 -13.82 -1.98 -6.90
N VAL A 214 -13.32 -3.15 -6.52
CA VAL A 214 -13.32 -4.36 -7.34
C VAL A 214 -14.43 -5.28 -6.83
N PHE A 215 -15.47 -5.46 -7.62
CA PHE A 215 -16.57 -6.38 -7.33
C PHE A 215 -16.29 -7.76 -7.92
N PHE A 216 -16.62 -8.81 -7.17
CA PHE A 216 -16.47 -10.20 -7.61
C PHE A 216 -17.82 -10.83 -7.98
N ARG A 217 -17.79 -11.83 -8.88
CA ARG A 217 -19.01 -12.52 -9.32
C ARG A 217 -19.49 -13.54 -8.28
N GLY A 218 -20.59 -13.21 -7.60
CA GLY A 218 -21.16 -14.05 -6.56
C GLY A 218 -20.19 -14.21 -5.38
N GLU A 219 -20.13 -15.41 -4.81
CA GLU A 219 -19.17 -15.74 -3.74
C GLU A 219 -17.80 -16.16 -4.28
N ASN A 220 -17.60 -16.13 -5.61
CA ASN A 220 -16.35 -16.55 -6.24
C ASN A 220 -15.42 -15.35 -6.44
N VAL A 221 -14.39 -15.26 -5.59
CA VAL A 221 -13.37 -14.20 -5.62
C VAL A 221 -12.40 -14.30 -6.80
N HIS A 222 -12.42 -15.36 -7.62
CA HIS A 222 -11.53 -15.51 -8.79
C HIS A 222 -12.00 -14.70 -10.01
N LYS A 223 -13.28 -14.33 -10.07
CA LYS A 223 -13.85 -13.65 -11.24
C LYS A 223 -14.29 -12.24 -10.88
N VAL A 224 -13.58 -11.26 -11.42
CA VAL A 224 -13.99 -9.86 -11.36
C VAL A 224 -15.28 -9.66 -12.15
N ALA A 225 -16.29 -9.08 -11.50
CA ALA A 225 -17.56 -8.70 -12.10
C ALA A 225 -17.47 -7.30 -12.72
N GLU A 226 -17.00 -6.35 -11.93
CA GLU A 226 -16.90 -4.94 -12.28
C GLU A 226 -15.75 -4.31 -11.49
N VAL A 227 -15.09 -3.32 -12.10
CA VAL A 227 -14.17 -2.41 -11.40
C VAL A 227 -14.72 -1.00 -11.55
N VAL A 228 -14.97 -0.33 -10.43
CA VAL A 228 -15.49 1.03 -10.41
C VAL A 228 -14.47 1.94 -9.76
N VAL A 229 -14.24 3.09 -10.37
CA VAL A 229 -13.32 4.11 -9.85
C VAL A 229 -14.11 5.34 -9.45
N TYR A 230 -13.80 5.85 -8.27
CA TYR A 230 -14.33 7.09 -7.74
C TYR A 230 -13.18 8.03 -7.43
N LYS A 231 -13.43 9.33 -7.60
CA LYS A 231 -12.56 10.42 -7.19
C LYS A 231 -13.18 11.14 -6.01
N MET A 232 -12.38 11.47 -5.01
CA MET A 232 -12.84 12.26 -3.87
C MET A 232 -13.10 13.71 -4.29
N ASP A 233 -14.27 14.23 -3.96
CA ASP A 233 -14.56 15.65 -3.98
C ASP A 233 -14.38 16.20 -2.56
N PHE A 234 -13.27 16.89 -2.29
CA PHE A 234 -13.02 17.47 -0.97
C PHE A 234 -13.87 18.71 -0.67
N SER A 235 -14.49 19.34 -1.69
CA SER A 235 -15.36 20.50 -1.49
C SER A 235 -16.72 20.10 -0.90
N VAL A 236 -17.20 18.94 -1.34
CA VAL A 236 -18.37 18.26 -0.80
C VAL A 236 -17.94 16.80 -0.58
N PRO A 237 -17.42 16.46 0.63
CA PRO A 237 -16.82 15.16 0.92
C PRO A 237 -17.67 13.97 0.45
N ALA A 238 -17.38 13.51 -0.76
CA ALA A 238 -18.18 12.52 -1.47
C ALA A 238 -17.38 11.87 -2.59
N TRP A 239 -17.64 10.58 -2.81
CA TRP A 239 -17.04 9.84 -3.91
C TRP A 239 -17.80 10.06 -5.22
N ARG A 240 -17.10 10.59 -6.23
CA ARG A 240 -17.65 10.84 -7.57
C ARG A 240 -17.15 9.78 -8.53
N LYS A 241 -18.05 8.98 -9.11
CA LYS A 241 -17.68 7.98 -10.13
C LYS A 241 -17.01 8.67 -11.31
N VAL A 242 -15.92 8.10 -11.80
CA VAL A 242 -15.17 8.59 -12.96
C VAL A 242 -15.02 7.48 -14.00
N ASP A 243 -15.05 7.85 -15.28
CA ASP A 243 -14.90 6.89 -16.39
C ASP A 243 -13.42 6.64 -16.75
N ARG A 244 -12.52 7.50 -16.27
CA ARG A 244 -11.09 7.50 -16.63
C ARG A 244 -10.24 7.95 -15.45
N ILE A 245 -9.05 7.35 -15.32
CA ILE A 245 -8.03 7.71 -14.32
C ILE A 245 -6.96 8.65 -14.90
N GLY A 246 -6.87 8.73 -16.23
CA GLY A 246 -5.92 9.60 -16.94
C GLY A 246 -5.19 8.87 -18.06
N ASN A 247 -4.94 9.57 -19.17
CA ASN A 247 -4.37 8.94 -20.39
C ASN A 247 -2.97 8.37 -20.20
N ASP A 248 -2.18 8.95 -19.30
CA ASP A 248 -0.83 8.49 -18.97
C ASP A 248 -0.77 7.97 -17.52
N ARG A 249 -1.90 7.60 -16.91
CA ARG A 249 -1.93 7.09 -15.53
C ARG A 249 -2.28 5.61 -15.52
N VAL A 250 -1.63 4.88 -14.63
CA VAL A 250 -2.02 3.52 -14.27
C VAL A 250 -2.21 3.43 -12.76
N PHE A 251 -3.13 2.57 -12.33
CA PHE A 251 -3.28 2.20 -10.92
C PHE A 251 -2.81 0.76 -10.73
N LEU A 252 -2.03 0.54 -9.67
CA LEU A 252 -1.45 -0.74 -9.32
C LEU A 252 -2.00 -1.15 -7.96
N LEU A 253 -2.73 -2.25 -7.93
CA LEU A 253 -3.54 -2.69 -6.79
C LEU A 253 -3.12 -4.08 -6.34
N GLY A 254 -3.05 -4.30 -5.03
CA GLY A 254 -2.79 -5.63 -4.49
C GLY A 254 -2.79 -5.69 -2.96
N GLY A 255 -2.15 -6.71 -2.40
CA GLY A 255 -2.14 -6.95 -0.96
C GLY A 255 -1.18 -8.06 -0.58
N HIS A 256 -0.76 -8.06 0.68
CA HIS A 256 0.27 -8.95 1.21
C HIS A 256 -0.29 -10.31 1.65
N ASP A 257 -1.47 -10.30 2.26
CA ASP A 257 -2.15 -11.45 2.84
C ASP A 257 -3.66 -11.32 2.62
N ILE A 258 -4.36 -12.43 2.36
CA ILE A 258 -5.83 -12.46 2.16
C ILE A 258 -6.52 -11.70 3.29
N GLY A 259 -7.06 -10.52 2.97
CA GLY A 259 -7.85 -9.74 3.93
C GLY A 259 -7.07 -9.24 5.15
N ILE A 260 -5.77 -8.95 5.02
CA ILE A 260 -4.97 -8.27 6.06
C ILE A 260 -4.46 -6.92 5.58
N SER A 261 -4.02 -6.78 4.33
CA SER A 261 -3.51 -5.51 3.80
C SER A 261 -3.95 -5.29 2.35
N SER A 262 -4.46 -4.10 2.07
CA SER A 262 -4.63 -3.57 0.71
C SER A 262 -3.58 -2.51 0.41
N PHE A 263 -3.12 -2.50 -0.83
CA PHE A 263 -2.12 -1.57 -1.37
C PHE A 263 -2.65 -0.99 -2.67
N GLY A 264 -2.49 0.32 -2.84
CA GLY A 264 -2.84 1.04 -4.06
C GLY A 264 -1.80 2.12 -4.36
N ALA A 265 -1.27 2.11 -5.59
CA ALA A 265 -0.32 3.12 -6.07
C ALA A 265 -0.65 3.57 -7.49
N SER A 266 -0.08 4.70 -7.92
CA SER A 266 -0.21 5.21 -9.27
C SER A 266 1.10 5.67 -9.87
N CYS A 267 1.24 5.53 -11.18
CA CYS A 267 2.37 6.07 -11.92
C CYS A 267 2.08 6.45 -13.36
N ALA A 268 3.12 6.99 -13.99
CA ALA A 268 3.15 7.32 -15.40
C ALA A 268 3.22 6.05 -16.25
N ALA A 269 2.20 5.83 -17.08
CA ALA A 269 2.16 4.70 -18.00
C ALA A 269 3.37 4.71 -18.95
N SER A 270 3.68 5.88 -19.51
CA SER A 270 4.82 6.09 -20.42
C SER A 270 6.19 5.86 -19.76
N ALA A 271 6.35 6.21 -18.48
CA ALA A 271 7.60 5.96 -17.76
C ALA A 271 7.82 4.46 -17.52
N CYS A 272 6.73 3.72 -17.31
CA CYS A 272 6.75 2.29 -16.98
C CYS A 272 6.54 1.36 -18.18
N GLY A 273 6.40 1.90 -19.40
CA GLY A 273 6.04 1.10 -20.58
C GLY A 273 4.68 0.39 -20.47
N LEU A 274 3.79 0.88 -19.61
CA LEU A 274 2.45 0.33 -19.38
C LEU A 274 1.41 1.02 -20.27
N THR A 275 0.23 0.40 -20.36
CA THR A 275 -0.89 1.01 -21.08
C THR A 275 -1.60 1.99 -20.15
N GLY A 276 -1.68 3.26 -20.56
CA GLY A 276 -2.35 4.28 -19.75
C GLY A 276 -3.86 4.11 -19.69
N ASN A 277 -4.46 4.70 -18.66
CA ASN A 277 -5.85 4.51 -18.28
C ASN A 277 -6.20 3.03 -17.99
N CYS A 278 -5.28 2.31 -17.35
CA CYS A 278 -5.46 0.91 -16.96
C CYS A 278 -5.22 0.69 -15.47
N ILE A 279 -5.86 -0.37 -14.96
CA ILE A 279 -5.71 -0.84 -13.58
C ILE A 279 -5.08 -2.23 -13.66
N TYR A 280 -3.93 -2.40 -13.01
CA TYR A 280 -3.28 -3.69 -12.84
C TYR A 280 -3.55 -4.16 -11.42
N PHE A 281 -4.21 -5.31 -11.30
CA PHE A 281 -4.73 -5.80 -10.03
C PHE A 281 -4.20 -7.21 -9.75
N LEU A 282 -3.51 -7.36 -8.61
CA LEU A 282 -3.17 -8.67 -8.07
C LEU A 282 -4.25 -9.13 -7.10
N ASN A 283 -4.96 -10.19 -7.50
CA ASN A 283 -6.01 -10.78 -6.68
C ASN A 283 -5.43 -11.66 -5.56
N HIS A 284 -5.08 -11.02 -4.46
CA HIS A 284 -4.53 -11.66 -3.28
C HIS A 284 -5.58 -12.42 -2.45
N ILE A 285 -6.88 -12.35 -2.77
CA ILE A 285 -7.98 -12.99 -2.00
C ILE A 285 -8.21 -14.45 -2.44
N ALA A 286 -7.87 -14.76 -3.69
CA ALA A 286 -8.09 -16.06 -4.34
C ALA A 286 -7.07 -17.16 -3.99
N LEU A 287 -6.14 -16.92 -3.05
CA LEU A 287 -4.94 -17.75 -2.90
C LEU A 287 -5.15 -19.13 -2.23
N GLN A 288 -6.34 -19.47 -1.73
CA GLN A 288 -6.58 -20.74 -1.01
C GLN A 288 -6.93 -21.97 -1.88
N GLU A 289 -7.24 -21.84 -3.18
CA GLU A 289 -7.76 -22.98 -3.99
C GLU A 289 -6.88 -23.43 -5.19
N ASN A 290 -5.60 -23.09 -5.24
CA ASN A 290 -4.72 -23.49 -6.36
C ASN A 290 -4.19 -24.95 -6.32
N HIS A 291 -4.87 -25.87 -5.62
CA HIS A 291 -4.43 -27.27 -5.53
C HIS A 291 -4.75 -28.15 -6.76
N SER A 292 -5.47 -27.67 -7.78
CA SER A 292 -6.01 -28.58 -8.80
C SER A 292 -6.13 -28.08 -10.24
N PHE A 293 -5.43 -27.01 -10.67
CA PHE A 293 -5.30 -26.71 -12.11
C PHE A 293 -3.95 -26.06 -12.43
N PRO A 294 -3.24 -26.46 -13.51
CA PRO A 294 -2.01 -25.79 -13.93
C PRO A 294 -2.42 -24.54 -14.71
N THR A 295 -2.53 -23.41 -14.00
CA THR A 295 -2.47 -22.09 -14.61
C THR A 295 -1.38 -21.31 -13.87
N VAL A 296 -0.53 -20.64 -14.64
CA VAL A 296 0.66 -19.89 -14.22
C VAL A 296 0.42 -19.14 -12.89
N LEU A 297 1.38 -19.27 -11.98
CA LEU A 297 1.37 -18.94 -10.53
C LEU A 297 0.66 -19.96 -9.61
N SER A 298 1.32 -21.08 -9.33
CA SER A 298 1.16 -21.77 -8.03
C SER A 298 2.37 -22.64 -7.62
N LYS A 299 2.96 -22.31 -6.46
CA LYS A 299 3.13 -23.16 -5.26
C LYS A 299 4.10 -22.50 -4.29
N CYS A 300 3.62 -22.02 -3.14
CA CYS A 300 4.25 -22.27 -1.83
C CYS A 300 3.37 -21.79 -0.68
N PRO A 301 3.36 -22.51 0.46
CA PRO A 301 2.77 -22.05 1.71
C PRO A 301 3.73 -21.07 2.40
N THR A 302 3.17 -20.07 3.08
CA THR A 302 3.81 -18.84 3.59
C THR A 302 4.05 -17.82 2.48
N VAL A 303 3.09 -16.92 2.31
CA VAL A 303 3.09 -15.89 1.26
C VAL A 303 3.47 -14.58 1.92
N LEU A 304 4.66 -14.07 1.60
CA LEU A 304 5.10 -12.69 1.83
C LEU A 304 5.31 -12.09 0.44
N ILE A 305 4.24 -11.61 -0.21
CA ILE A 305 4.39 -10.93 -1.51
C ILE A 305 4.71 -9.47 -1.22
N LEU A 306 5.98 -9.11 -1.38
CA LEU A 306 6.46 -7.75 -1.40
C LEU A 306 6.08 -7.13 -2.76
N LEU A 307 4.89 -6.55 -2.84
CA LEU A 307 4.47 -5.76 -4.01
C LEU A 307 5.25 -4.44 -4.06
N VAL A 308 6.54 -4.49 -4.37
CA VAL A 308 7.30 -3.27 -4.53
C VAL A 308 7.02 -2.70 -5.90
N PHE A 309 6.06 -1.79 -6.01
CA PHE A 309 5.90 -1.04 -7.24
C PHE A 309 6.97 0.03 -7.30
N PHE A 310 8.02 -0.29 -8.04
CA PHE A 310 9.07 0.65 -8.41
C PHE A 310 8.51 1.53 -9.53
N PHE A 311 8.34 2.82 -9.24
CA PHE A 311 8.23 3.82 -10.31
C PHE A 311 9.59 4.20 -10.80
#